data_AF-A0A7R9GMH9-F1
#
_entry.id   AF-A0A7R9GMH9-F1
#
_cell.length_a   1.000
_cell.length_b   1.000
_cell.length_c   1.000
_cell.angle_alpha   90.00
_cell.angle_beta   90.00
_cell.angle_gamma   90.00
#
_symmetry.space_group_name_H-M   'P 1'
#
loop_
_entity.id
_entity.type
_entity.pdbx_description
1 polymer ?
#
loop_
_entity_poly.entity_id
_entity_poly.type
_entity_poly.pdbx_seq_one_letter_code
_entity_poly.pdbx_strand_id
1 'polypeptide(L)' 'MLVPGVEAGLSRVCGGNVESVVLFGLESHVCVEATAVDLRAKGLQVHVVADATSSRRQDDRLLAFE' A
#
# COMPACT_ATOMS: atom_id res chain seq x y z
N MET A 1 7.01 1.59 1.62
CA MET A 1 8.23 1.47 0.83
C MET A 1 7.88 1.69 -0.63
N LEU A 2 7.75 2.95 -1.03
CA LEU A 2 7.59 3.28 -2.44
C LEU A 2 8.93 3.15 -3.17
N VAL A 3 8.95 2.32 -4.19
CA VAL A 3 10.10 2.23 -5.10
C VAL A 3 9.98 3.32 -6.19
N PRO A 4 11.11 3.80 -6.75
CA PRO A 4 11.10 4.89 -7.72
C PRO A 4 10.17 4.66 -8.93
N GLY A 5 10.03 3.41 -9.37
CA GLY A 5 9.13 3.05 -10.47
C GLY A 5 7.64 3.29 -10.16
N VAL A 6 7.22 3.10 -8.91
CA VAL A 6 5.85 3.37 -8.47
C VAL A 6 5.62 4.87 -8.33
N GLU A 7 6.58 5.62 -7.79
CA GLU A 7 6.47 7.08 -7.71
C GLU A 7 6.36 7.72 -9.11
N ALA A 8 7.20 7.28 -10.06
CA ALA A 8 7.08 7.72 -11.45
C ALA A 8 5.74 7.31 -12.08
N GLY A 9 5.17 6.18 -11.66
CA GLY A 9 3.85 5.72 -12.07
C GLY A 9 2.73 6.65 -11.59
N LEU A 10 2.76 7.09 -10.33
CA LEU A 10 1.76 7.98 -9.75
C LEU A 10 1.60 9.29 -10.54
N SER A 11 2.70 9.88 -11.02
CA SER A 11 2.67 11.09 -11.84
C SER A 11 2.13 10.87 -13.27
N ARG A 12 2.07 9.61 -13.73
CA ARG A 12 1.65 9.26 -15.10
C ARG A 12 0.19 8.82 -15.18
N VAL A 13 -0.34 8.22 -14.13
CA VAL A 13 -1.74 7.79 -14.09
C VAL A 13 -2.64 8.94 -13.64
N CYS A 14 -3.92 8.90 -14.00
CA CYS A 14 -4.92 9.90 -13.59
C CYS A 14 -4.52 11.36 -13.88
N GLY A 15 -3.72 11.60 -14.93
CA GLY A 15 -3.21 12.94 -15.25
C GLY A 15 -2.31 13.55 -14.17
N GLY A 16 -1.71 12.71 -13.31
CA GLY A 16 -0.89 13.13 -12.17
C GLY A 16 -1.68 13.47 -10.91
N ASN A 17 -3.01 13.36 -10.93
CA ASN A 17 -3.87 13.61 -9.78
C ASN A 17 -4.51 12.32 -9.27
N VAL A 18 -3.71 11.48 -8.62
CA VAL A 18 -4.20 10.28 -7.93
C VAL A 18 -4.75 10.70 -6.57
N GLU A 19 -5.96 10.27 -6.26
CA GLU A 19 -6.59 10.54 -4.95
C GLU A 19 -6.64 9.29 -4.07
N SER A 20 -6.80 8.13 -4.68
CA SER A 20 -7.00 6.85 -4.00
C SER A 20 -6.12 5.74 -4.60
N VAL A 21 -5.64 4.85 -3.75
CA VAL A 21 -4.82 3.69 -4.12
C VAL A 21 -5.40 2.44 -3.47
N VAL A 22 -5.58 1.39 -4.28
CA VAL A 22 -5.91 0.05 -3.81
C VAL A 22 -4.60 -0.74 -3.72
N LEU A 23 -4.31 -1.28 -2.54
CA LEU A 23 -3.08 -2.02 -2.24
C LEU A 23 -3.42 -3.46 -1.83
N PHE A 24 -2.62 -4.41 -2.32
CA PHE A 24 -2.72 -5.83 -1.98
C PHE A 24 -1.39 -6.52 -2.24
N GLY A 25 -1.16 -7.69 -1.63
CA GLY A 25 0.06 -8.47 -1.78
C GLY A 25 0.59 -9.06 -0.48
N LEU A 26 1.89 -9.32 -0.42
CA LEU A 26 2.57 -9.92 0.73
C LEU A 26 4.01 -9.40 0.84
N GLU A 27 4.59 -9.24 2.02
CA GLU A 27 4.07 -9.48 3.38
C GLU A 27 3.28 -8.27 3.95
N SER A 28 2.10 -8.50 4.56
CA SER A 28 1.23 -7.47 5.17
C SER A 28 1.98 -6.46 6.07
N HIS A 29 2.64 -6.94 7.11
CA HIS A 29 3.37 -6.11 8.10
C HIS A 29 4.72 -5.57 7.63
N VAL A 30 5.13 -5.88 6.39
CA VAL A 30 6.44 -5.48 5.88
C VAL A 30 6.26 -4.53 4.72
N CYS A 31 6.07 -5.04 3.51
CA CYS A 31 6.06 -4.20 2.33
C CYS A 31 4.69 -3.54 2.10
N VAL A 32 3.59 -4.20 2.49
CA VAL A 32 2.24 -3.63 2.32
C VAL A 32 2.01 -2.48 3.29
N GLU A 33 2.22 -2.70 4.59
CA GLU A 33 2.07 -1.67 5.62
C GLU A 33 3.02 -0.49 5.36
N ALA A 34 4.32 -0.74 5.14
CA ALA A 34 5.25 0.35 4.85
C ALA A 34 4.84 1.14 3.60
N THR A 35 4.28 0.48 2.58
CA THR A 35 3.81 1.17 1.35
C THR A 35 2.55 1.98 1.61
N ALA A 36 1.63 1.45 2.43
CA ALA A 36 0.47 2.21 2.87
C ALA A 36 0.88 3.46 3.66
N VAL A 37 1.86 3.36 4.56
CA VAL A 37 2.40 4.51 5.30
C VAL A 37 2.97 5.58 4.34
N ASP A 38 3.83 5.20 3.39
CA ASP A 38 4.42 6.14 2.43
C ASP A 38 3.36 6.83 1.54
N LEU A 39 2.38 6.07 1.05
CA LEU A 39 1.29 6.61 0.23
C LEU A 39 0.40 7.56 1.03
N ARG A 40 0.06 7.21 2.28
CA ARG A 40 -0.68 8.08 3.19
C ARG A 40 0.09 9.35 3.53
N ALA A 41 1.41 9.27 3.71
CA ALA A 41 2.26 10.45 3.93
C ALA A 41 2.23 11.44 2.76
N LYS A 42 1.93 10.97 1.53
CA LYS A 42 1.71 11.81 0.35
C LYS A 42 0.27 12.37 0.24
N GLY A 43 -0.59 12.08 1.22
CA GLY A 43 -1.99 12.56 1.25
C GLY A 43 -2.97 11.70 0.46
N LEU A 44 -2.57 10.51 0.01
CA LEU A 44 -3.43 9.60 -0.74
C LEU A 44 -4.31 8.77 0.19
N GLN A 45 -5.56 8.50 -0.24
CA GLN A 45 -6.40 7.51 0.43
C GLN A 45 -5.92 6.10 0.04
N VAL A 46 -5.67 5.25 1.03
CA VAL A 46 -5.15 3.90 0.81
C VAL A 46 -6.16 2.89 1.30
N HIS A 47 -6.52 1.95 0.42
CA HIS A 47 -7.41 0.84 0.72
C HIS A 47 -6.64 -0.47 0.57
N VAL A 48 -6.41 -1.17 1.68
CA VAL A 48 -5.77 -2.50 1.64
C VAL A 48 -6.85 -3.57 1.48
N VAL A 49 -6.73 -4.41 0.46
CA VAL A 49 -7.67 -5.52 0.22
C VAL A 49 -7.27 -6.70 1.09
N ALA A 50 -7.95 -6.86 2.23
CA ALA A 50 -7.61 -7.87 3.24
C ALA A 50 -7.55 -9.30 2.66
N ASP A 51 -8.49 -9.66 1.79
CA ASP A 51 -8.56 -11.01 1.18
C ASP A 51 -7.48 -11.25 0.12
N ALA A 52 -6.87 -10.19 -0.41
CA ALA A 52 -5.75 -10.26 -1.35
C ALA A 52 -4.40 -9.92 -0.68
N THR A 53 -4.37 -9.86 0.66
CA THR A 53 -3.19 -9.49 1.43
C THR A 53 -2.85 -10.55 2.48
N SER A 54 -1.60 -11.00 2.50
CA SER A 54 -1.18 -12.10 3.35
C SER A 54 0.16 -11.88 4.05
N SER A 55 0.35 -12.62 5.15
CA SER A 55 1.65 -12.77 5.82
C SER A 55 1.85 -14.23 6.20
N ARG A 56 3.12 -14.58 6.40
CA ARG A 56 3.52 -15.91 6.87
C ARG A 56 2.86 -16.35 8.19
N ARG A 57 2.58 -15.43 9.11
CA ARG A 57 1.79 -15.68 10.33
C ARG A 57 0.51 -14.87 10.31
N GLN A 58 -0.55 -15.45 10.87
CA GLN A 58 -1.85 -14.77 10.97
C GLN A 58 -1.78 -13.53 11.86
N ASP A 59 -1.07 -13.59 12.99
CA ASP A 59 -0.93 -12.46 13.91
C ASP A 59 -0.25 -11.26 13.25
N ASP A 60 0.84 -11.51 12.50
CA ASP A 60 1.53 -10.48 11.72
C ASP A 60 0.59 -9.83 10.69
N ARG A 61 -0.29 -10.61 10.06
CA ARG A 61 -1.29 -10.09 9.11
C ARG A 61 -2.33 -9.21 9.81
N LEU A 62 -2.84 -9.66 10.96
CA LEU A 62 -3.91 -8.95 11.67
C LEU A 62 -3.41 -7.64 12.28
N LEU A 63 -2.23 -7.65 12.92
CA LEU A 63 -1.61 -6.44 13.48
C LEU A 63 -1.33 -5.37 12.41
N ALA A 64 -1.01 -5.76 11.18
CA ALA A 64 -0.80 -4.82 10.08
C ALA A 64 -2.07 -4.09 9.61
N PHE A 65 -3.25 -4.56 10.01
CA PHE A 65 -4.55 -3.96 9.66
C PHE A 65 -5.18 -3.14 10.80
N GLU A 66 -4.56 -3.11 11.98
CA GLU A 66 -4.98 -2.30 13.14
C GLU A 66 -4.47 -0.85 13.04
#